data_AF-A0A2I1HD05-F1
#
_entry.id   AF-A0A2I1HD05-F1
#
_cell.length_a   1.000
_cell.length_b   1.000
_cell.length_c   1.000
_cell.angle_alpha   90.00
_cell.angle_beta   90.00
_cell.angle_gamma   90.00
#
_symmetry.space_group_name_H-M   'P 1'
#
loop_
_entity.id
_entity.type
_entity.pdbx_description
1 polymer ?
#
loop_
_entity_poly.entity_id
_entity_poly.type
_entity_poly.pdbx_seq_one_letter_code
_entity_poly.pdbx_strand_id
1 'polypeptide(L)'
;MQSEIDETDLLKMCIARLEIKNSELRKKFAEIEARNAELKARLAKMEDKQTQNEIVKNLLSLPMVTMTSILTPSFHASSIHPKVEGLLNKAVGNYIKQKERQKMKPITSDCETSLRQENEELCISKQVLEKKIEELLELQEQYKSREVAMTRSLEESGEKVTQLSDSVALFKSIIPDTKKAIALAEKSIDMLENKCRQLKDIISAKDRKIIALADKISSYTRYSDINIEPEIYSSTKERKLWVERHSESEYDLEVQKKYAFHLTSSIALRGDSIH
;
A
#
# COMPACT_ATOMS: atom_id res chain seq x y z
N MET A 1 18.79 -3.36 -13.19
CA MET A 1 19.12 -1.97 -13.53
C MET A 1 18.00 -1.26 -14.29
N GLN A 2 17.59 -1.66 -15.50
CA GLN A 2 16.50 -0.92 -16.20
C GLN A 2 15.13 -1.02 -15.50
N SER A 3 14.78 -2.17 -14.89
CA SER A 3 13.48 -2.31 -14.21
C SER A 3 13.36 -1.59 -12.86
N GLU A 4 14.47 -1.33 -12.16
CA GLU A 4 14.47 -0.59 -10.89
C GLU A 4 14.31 0.92 -11.09
N ILE A 5 14.75 1.43 -12.25
CA ILE A 5 14.59 2.83 -12.65
C ILE A 5 13.10 3.11 -12.95
N ASP A 6 12.41 2.18 -13.63
CA ASP A 6 10.99 2.32 -13.97
C ASP A 6 10.07 2.28 -12.73
N GLU A 7 10.38 1.44 -11.73
CA GLU A 7 9.61 1.32 -10.50
C GLU A 7 9.75 2.56 -9.59
N THR A 8 10.96 3.15 -9.57
CA THR A 8 11.25 4.39 -8.85
C THR A 8 10.45 5.57 -9.39
N ASP A 9 10.30 5.67 -10.71
CA ASP A 9 9.55 6.77 -11.34
C ASP A 9 8.03 6.62 -11.17
N LEU A 10 7.51 5.38 -11.15
CA LEU A 10 6.12 5.10 -10.78
C LEU A 10 5.83 5.52 -9.33
N LEU A 11 6.75 5.23 -8.40
CA LEU A 11 6.64 5.64 -6.99
C LEU A 11 6.61 7.15 -6.83
N LYS A 12 7.49 7.89 -7.50
CA LYS A 12 7.48 9.37 -7.50
C LYS A 12 6.15 9.93 -8.01
N MET A 13 5.62 9.36 -9.08
CA MET A 13 4.34 9.80 -9.66
C MET A 13 3.15 9.54 -8.73
N CYS A 14 3.17 8.41 -8.00
CA CYS A 14 2.19 8.11 -6.95
C CYS A 14 2.28 9.08 -5.77
N ILE A 15 3.50 9.42 -5.32
CA ILE A 15 3.72 10.38 -4.23
C ILE A 15 3.17 11.76 -4.62
N ALA A 16 3.52 12.28 -5.80
CA ALA A 16 3.03 13.58 -6.26
C ALA A 16 1.49 13.62 -6.35
N ARG A 17 0.87 12.52 -6.80
CA ARG A 17 -0.60 12.41 -6.88
C ARG A 17 -1.25 12.39 -5.50
N LEU A 18 -0.61 11.76 -4.51
CA LEU A 18 -1.07 11.76 -3.12
C LEU A 18 -0.94 13.14 -2.48
N GLU A 19 0.17 13.85 -2.72
CA GLU A 19 0.38 15.22 -2.20
C GLU A 19 -0.69 16.19 -2.71
N ILE A 20 -1.03 16.13 -4.01
CA ILE A 20 -2.11 16.94 -4.59
C ILE A 20 -3.44 16.65 -3.88
N LYS A 21 -3.83 15.37 -3.79
CA LYS A 21 -5.07 14.97 -3.10
C LYS A 21 -5.10 15.42 -1.64
N ASN A 22 -3.97 15.35 -0.94
CA ASN A 22 -3.87 15.76 0.45
C ASN A 22 -4.03 17.28 0.60
N SER A 23 -3.48 18.06 -0.34
CA SER A 23 -3.68 19.51 -0.40
C SER A 23 -5.15 19.90 -0.63
N GLU A 24 -5.85 19.18 -1.52
CA GLU A 24 -7.28 19.38 -1.78
C GLU A 24 -8.13 19.05 -0.55
N LEU A 25 -7.81 17.97 0.16
CA LEU A 25 -8.48 17.59 1.41
C LEU A 25 -8.30 18.66 2.49
N ARG A 26 -7.10 19.18 2.67
CA ARG A 26 -6.84 20.28 3.63
C ARG A 26 -7.67 21.51 3.30
N LYS A 27 -7.79 21.86 2.01
CA LYS A 27 -8.62 23.00 1.57
C LYS A 27 -10.10 22.77 1.90
N LYS A 28 -10.64 21.58 1.62
CA LYS A 28 -12.02 21.22 1.98
C LYS A 28 -12.25 21.24 3.49
N PHE A 29 -11.26 20.82 4.28
CA PHE A 29 -11.36 20.84 5.74
C PHE A 29 -11.48 22.26 6.29
N ALA A 30 -10.67 23.19 5.78
CA ALA A 30 -10.75 24.61 6.13
C ALA A 30 -12.10 25.25 5.74
N GLU A 31 -12.67 24.87 4.59
CA GLU A 31 -14.00 25.33 4.18
C GLU A 31 -15.11 24.83 5.13
N ILE A 32 -15.01 23.56 5.58
CA ILE A 32 -15.94 22.97 6.54
C ILE A 32 -15.85 23.68 7.89
N GLU A 33 -14.64 23.94 8.40
CA GLU A 33 -14.46 24.71 9.63
C GLU A 33 -15.09 26.10 9.54
N ALA A 34 -14.91 26.80 8.42
CA ALA A 34 -15.51 28.11 8.20
C ALA A 34 -17.05 28.05 8.20
N ARG A 35 -17.66 27.07 7.51
CA ARG A 35 -19.13 26.88 7.53
C ARG A 35 -19.63 26.53 8.93
N ASN A 36 -18.91 25.71 9.68
CA ASN A 36 -19.31 25.35 11.04
C ASN A 36 -19.28 26.57 11.97
N ALA A 37 -18.29 27.45 11.83
CA ALA A 37 -18.26 28.72 12.56
C ALA A 37 -19.46 29.62 12.20
N GLU A 38 -19.82 29.71 10.92
CA GLU A 38 -20.99 30.47 10.47
C GLU A 38 -22.31 29.90 11.02
N LEU A 39 -22.49 28.58 10.94
CA LEU A 39 -23.69 27.90 11.45
C LEU A 39 -23.84 28.13 12.96
N LYS A 40 -22.74 28.03 13.71
CA LYS A 40 -22.73 28.30 15.15
C LYS A 40 -23.17 29.74 15.47
N ALA A 41 -22.71 30.72 14.68
CA ALA A 41 -23.13 32.10 14.83
C ALA A 41 -24.62 32.32 14.48
N ARG A 42 -25.16 31.62 13.47
CA ARG A 42 -26.59 31.67 13.14
C ARG A 42 -27.46 31.04 14.24
N LEU A 43 -26.99 29.95 14.86
CA LEU A 43 -27.70 29.27 15.93
C LEU A 43 -27.85 30.18 17.16
N ALA A 44 -26.76 30.83 17.59
CA ALA A 44 -26.80 31.81 18.68
C ALA A 44 -27.82 32.95 18.42
N LYS A 45 -27.86 33.48 17.19
CA LYS A 45 -28.86 34.50 16.81
C LYS A 45 -30.31 34.01 16.85
N MET A 46 -30.56 32.73 16.62
CA MET A 46 -31.90 32.17 16.72
C MET A 46 -32.32 31.96 18.18
N GLU A 47 -31.40 31.52 19.04
CA GLU A 47 -31.64 31.41 20.48
C GLU A 47 -32.00 32.77 21.10
N ASP A 48 -31.29 33.84 20.71
CA ASP A 48 -31.62 35.22 21.12
C ASP A 48 -33.02 35.65 20.67
N LYS A 49 -33.43 35.29 19.45
CA LYS A 49 -34.79 35.60 18.97
C LYS A 49 -35.86 34.79 19.70
N GLN A 50 -35.57 33.54 20.05
CA GLN A 50 -36.49 32.68 20.77
C GLN A 50 -36.73 33.19 22.19
N THR A 51 -35.68 33.62 22.88
CA THR A 51 -35.80 34.24 24.21
C THR A 51 -36.59 35.55 24.15
N GLN A 52 -36.39 36.39 23.12
CA GLN A 52 -37.22 37.59 22.90
C GLN A 52 -38.70 37.25 22.71
N ASN A 53 -39.02 36.24 21.90
CA ASN A 53 -40.41 35.83 21.67
C ASN A 53 -41.10 35.31 22.94
N GLU A 54 -40.38 34.55 23.79
CA GLU A 54 -40.92 34.10 25.08
C GLU A 54 -41.18 35.28 26.04
N ILE A 55 -40.31 36.30 26.05
CA ILE A 55 -40.54 37.52 26.85
C ILE A 55 -41.80 38.26 26.35
N VAL A 56 -41.94 38.44 25.03
CA VAL A 56 -43.13 39.11 24.44
C VAL A 56 -44.41 38.33 24.76
N LYS A 57 -44.37 37.00 24.66
CA LYS A 57 -45.50 36.12 25.02
C LYS A 57 -45.88 36.26 26.48
N ASN A 58 -44.90 36.31 27.39
CA ASN A 58 -45.14 36.51 28.81
C ASN A 58 -45.69 37.91 29.12
N LEU A 59 -45.25 38.94 28.41
CA LEU A 59 -45.79 40.31 28.54
C LEU A 59 -47.23 40.42 28.04
N LEU A 60 -47.57 39.72 26.94
CA LEU A 60 -48.94 39.64 26.42
C LEU A 60 -49.86 38.73 27.25
N SER A 61 -49.28 37.81 28.02
CA SER A 61 -49.97 36.91 28.96
C SER A 61 -50.25 37.55 30.33
N LEU A 62 -49.78 38.78 30.60
CA LEU A 62 -50.22 39.53 31.78
C LEU A 62 -51.73 39.76 31.67
N PRO A 63 -52.51 39.55 32.74
CA PRO A 63 -53.94 39.34 32.59
C PRO A 63 -54.62 40.63 32.11
N MET A 64 -55.42 40.50 31.04
CA MET A 64 -56.58 41.34 30.72
C MET A 64 -57.64 41.28 31.86
N VAL A 65 -57.23 41.47 33.11
CA VAL A 65 -58.08 41.47 34.31
C VAL A 65 -58.25 42.89 34.85
N THR A 66 -57.46 43.87 34.38
CA THR A 66 -57.58 45.26 34.80
C THR A 66 -58.53 46.11 33.94
N MET A 67 -58.95 45.67 32.75
CA MET A 67 -59.93 46.42 31.92
C MET A 67 -61.38 45.97 32.10
N THR A 68 -61.63 44.76 32.61
CA THR A 68 -62.99 44.20 32.70
C THR A 68 -63.73 44.65 33.98
N SER A 69 -63.02 45.19 34.96
CA SER A 69 -63.55 45.59 36.27
C SER A 69 -64.25 46.96 36.28
N ILE A 70 -64.23 47.72 35.17
CA ILE A 70 -64.82 49.07 35.09
C ILE A 70 -66.22 49.07 34.44
N LEU A 71 -66.68 47.96 33.84
CA LEU A 71 -67.91 47.92 33.04
C LEU A 71 -69.11 47.20 33.69
N THR A 72 -69.28 47.33 35.00
CA THR A 72 -70.58 47.03 35.65
C THR A 72 -71.00 48.15 36.60
N PRO A 73 -71.75 49.16 36.13
CA PRO A 73 -72.52 50.01 37.02
C PRO A 73 -73.72 49.21 37.51
N SER A 74 -73.61 48.62 38.70
CA SER A 74 -74.76 48.22 39.52
C SER A 74 -75.46 49.50 39.99
N PHE A 75 -76.30 50.10 39.14
CA PHE A 75 -77.25 51.12 39.58
C PHE A 75 -78.51 50.43 40.09
N HIS A 76 -78.62 50.37 41.41
CA HIS A 76 -79.85 50.02 42.11
C HIS A 76 -80.85 51.17 41.89
N ALA A 77 -81.79 51.00 40.96
CA ALA A 77 -82.88 51.94 40.68
C ALA A 77 -84.22 51.34 41.11
N SER A 78 -84.38 51.16 42.42
CA SER A 78 -85.64 50.80 43.06
C SER A 78 -86.52 52.05 43.11
N SER A 79 -87.26 52.35 42.03
CA SER A 79 -88.45 53.23 41.95
C SER A 79 -88.66 53.71 40.51
N ILE A 80 -88.93 52.79 39.58
CA ILE A 80 -89.34 53.17 38.23
C ILE A 80 -90.69 52.51 37.96
N HIS A 81 -91.69 53.32 37.65
CA HIS A 81 -93.03 52.86 37.28
C HIS A 81 -92.93 51.85 36.11
N PRO A 82 -93.64 50.70 36.14
CA PRO A 82 -93.43 49.56 35.21
C PRO A 82 -93.39 49.93 33.72
N LYS A 83 -94.08 51.02 33.36
CA LYS A 83 -94.14 51.54 31.99
C LYS A 83 -92.83 52.19 31.53
N VAL A 84 -92.10 52.85 32.43
CA VAL A 84 -90.81 53.48 32.13
C VAL A 84 -89.71 52.41 32.04
N GLU A 85 -89.77 51.38 32.89
CA GLU A 85 -88.89 50.21 32.81
C GLU A 85 -89.05 49.45 31.48
N GLY A 86 -90.30 49.24 31.03
CA GLY A 86 -90.58 48.63 29.73
C GLY A 86 -90.05 49.44 28.53
N LEU A 87 -90.13 50.77 28.58
CA LEU A 87 -89.58 51.64 27.53
C LEU A 87 -88.05 51.67 27.54
N LEU A 88 -87.43 51.69 28.73
CA LEU A 88 -85.98 51.64 28.87
C LEU A 88 -85.42 50.32 28.35
N ASN A 89 -86.02 49.19 28.75
CA ASN A 89 -85.62 47.86 28.27
C ASN A 89 -85.77 47.72 26.75
N LYS A 90 -86.81 48.33 26.15
CA LYS A 90 -86.99 48.39 24.69
C LYS A 90 -85.91 49.24 24.01
N ALA A 91 -85.58 50.41 24.57
CA ALA A 91 -84.55 51.28 24.03
C ALA A 91 -83.15 50.66 24.14
N VAL A 92 -82.83 50.08 25.29
CA VAL A 92 -81.59 49.33 25.55
C VAL A 92 -81.49 48.12 24.61
N GLY A 93 -82.57 47.35 24.47
CA GLY A 93 -82.62 46.21 23.53
C GLY A 93 -82.40 46.62 22.07
N ASN A 94 -82.96 47.76 21.65
CA ASN A 94 -82.74 48.30 20.31
C ASN A 94 -81.30 48.78 20.11
N TYR A 95 -80.72 49.44 21.11
CA TYR A 95 -79.33 49.90 21.08
C TYR A 95 -78.34 48.72 21.01
N ILE A 96 -78.59 47.65 21.78
CA ILE A 96 -77.79 46.42 21.72
C ILE A 96 -77.87 45.79 20.32
N LYS A 97 -79.07 45.64 19.75
CA LYS A 97 -79.25 45.12 18.38
C LYS A 97 -78.53 45.98 17.34
N GLN A 98 -78.53 47.30 17.50
CA GLN A 98 -77.80 48.21 16.62
C GLN A 98 -76.29 48.07 16.77
N LYS A 99 -75.78 47.93 18.01
CA LYS A 99 -74.35 47.72 18.28
C LYS A 99 -73.86 46.36 17.80
N GLU A 100 -74.65 45.30 17.93
CA GLU A 100 -74.33 43.98 17.38
C GLU A 100 -74.30 44.01 15.84
N ARG A 101 -75.23 44.71 15.20
CA ARG A 101 -75.19 44.96 13.74
C ARG A 101 -73.98 45.79 13.30
N GLN A 102 -73.43 46.66 14.16
CA GLN A 102 -72.20 47.41 13.89
C GLN A 102 -70.92 46.61 14.20
N LYS A 103 -70.96 45.67 15.17
CA LYS A 103 -69.85 44.78 15.53
C LYS A 103 -69.60 43.72 14.45
N MET A 104 -70.66 43.17 13.87
CA MET A 104 -70.56 42.29 12.71
C MET A 104 -70.43 43.14 11.44
N LYS A 105 -69.28 43.81 11.26
CA LYS A 105 -68.89 44.21 9.91
C LYS A 105 -68.72 42.92 9.09
N PRO A 106 -69.40 42.76 7.93
CA PRO A 106 -69.08 41.69 7.01
C PRO A 106 -67.58 41.77 6.72
N ILE A 107 -66.88 40.64 6.79
CA ILE A 107 -65.54 40.55 6.22
C ILE A 107 -65.69 41.04 4.78
N THR A 108 -65.05 42.16 4.45
CA THR A 108 -65.08 42.69 3.10
C THR A 108 -64.52 41.62 2.16
N SER A 109 -65.10 41.43 0.97
CA SER A 109 -64.70 40.35 0.05
C SER A 109 -63.19 40.32 -0.20
N ASP A 110 -62.53 41.49 -0.15
CA ASP A 110 -61.09 41.64 -0.29
C ASP A 110 -60.28 40.90 0.80
N CYS A 111 -60.77 40.90 2.05
CA CYS A 111 -60.11 40.21 3.17
C CYS A 111 -60.28 38.69 3.06
N GLU A 112 -61.46 38.22 2.63
CA GLU A 112 -61.72 36.79 2.40
C GLU A 112 -60.87 36.23 1.26
N THR A 113 -60.73 37.00 0.17
CA THR A 113 -59.89 36.62 -0.98
C THR A 113 -58.41 36.57 -0.59
N SER A 114 -57.92 37.55 0.18
CA SER A 114 -56.55 37.59 0.67
C SER A 114 -56.20 36.40 1.59
N LEU A 115 -57.09 36.05 2.52
CA LEU A 115 -56.88 34.89 3.42
C LEU A 115 -56.88 33.56 2.66
N ARG A 116 -57.66 33.47 1.58
CA ARG A 116 -57.71 32.27 0.74
C ARG A 116 -56.41 32.08 -0.03
N GLN A 117 -55.88 33.17 -0.59
CA GLN A 117 -54.59 33.17 -1.28
C GLN A 117 -53.44 32.83 -0.32
N GLU A 118 -53.40 33.43 0.87
CA GLU A 118 -52.37 33.15 1.88
C GLU A 118 -52.39 31.67 2.33
N ASN A 119 -53.57 31.06 2.46
CA ASN A 119 -53.71 29.63 2.76
C ASN A 119 -53.21 28.72 1.61
N GLU A 120 -53.44 29.12 0.36
CA GLU A 120 -52.92 28.39 -0.81
C GLU A 120 -51.39 28.45 -0.85
N GLU A 121 -50.80 29.62 -0.58
CA GLU A 121 -49.36 29.82 -0.47
C GLU A 121 -48.74 29.01 0.69
N LEU A 122 -49.42 28.96 1.85
CA LEU A 122 -49.04 28.13 2.99
C LEU A 122 -49.10 26.63 2.65
N CYS A 123 -50.12 26.19 1.91
CA CYS A 123 -50.26 24.80 1.48
C CYS A 123 -49.09 24.36 0.60
N ILE A 124 -48.71 25.20 -0.38
CA ILE A 124 -47.57 24.95 -1.26
C ILE A 124 -46.27 24.92 -0.43
N SER A 125 -46.10 25.89 0.47
CA SER A 125 -44.91 25.99 1.31
C SER A 125 -44.75 24.76 2.22
N LYS A 126 -45.86 24.25 2.77
CA LYS A 126 -45.88 23.03 3.57
C LYS A 126 -45.38 21.82 2.77
N GLN A 127 -45.91 21.60 1.56
CA GLN A 127 -45.48 20.48 0.72
C GLN A 127 -43.99 20.55 0.36
N VAL A 128 -43.48 21.74 0.07
CA VAL A 128 -42.05 21.95 -0.21
C VAL A 128 -41.19 21.62 1.00
N LEU A 129 -41.63 22.00 2.21
CA LEU A 129 -40.94 21.67 3.45
C LEU A 129 -40.97 20.16 3.76
N GLU A 130 -42.12 19.50 3.57
CA GLU A 130 -42.23 18.04 3.73
C GLU A 130 -41.27 17.30 2.81
N LYS A 131 -41.17 17.71 1.53
CA LYS A 131 -40.20 17.13 0.60
C LYS A 131 -38.75 17.33 1.06
N LYS A 132 -38.41 18.52 1.55
CA LYS A 132 -37.07 18.79 2.09
C LYS A 132 -36.75 17.95 3.33
N ILE A 133 -37.75 17.66 4.18
CA ILE A 133 -37.58 16.78 5.34
C ILE A 133 -37.26 15.37 4.88
N GLU A 134 -37.98 14.84 3.88
CA GLU A 134 -37.72 13.51 3.30
C GLU A 134 -36.30 13.41 2.71
N GLU A 135 -35.89 14.39 1.90
CA GLU A 135 -34.54 14.46 1.32
C GLU A 135 -33.44 14.49 2.40
N LEU A 136 -33.68 15.18 3.52
CA LEU A 136 -32.74 15.21 4.65
C LEU A 136 -32.68 13.88 5.40
N LEU A 137 -33.79 13.15 5.51
CA LEU A 137 -33.83 11.82 6.13
C LEU A 137 -33.08 10.79 5.29
N GLU A 138 -33.28 10.77 3.97
CA GLU A 138 -32.51 9.91 3.06
C GLU A 138 -31.02 10.19 3.16
N LEU A 139 -30.64 11.48 3.15
CA LEU A 139 -29.25 11.89 3.27
C LEU A 139 -28.65 11.44 4.61
N GLN A 140 -29.40 11.55 5.72
CA GLN A 140 -28.97 11.07 7.03
C GLN A 140 -28.69 9.56 7.04
N GLU A 141 -29.58 8.76 6.44
CA GLU A 141 -29.38 7.30 6.34
C GLU A 141 -28.18 6.95 5.46
N GLN A 142 -27.94 7.68 4.37
CA GLN A 142 -26.73 7.50 3.58
C GLN A 142 -25.46 7.79 4.39
N TYR A 143 -25.45 8.86 5.20
CA TYR A 143 -24.30 9.18 6.06
C TYR A 143 -24.06 8.09 7.10
N LYS A 144 -25.11 7.58 7.76
CA LYS A 144 -24.98 6.46 8.70
C LYS A 144 -24.41 5.21 8.03
N SER A 145 -24.95 4.85 6.86
CA SER A 145 -24.48 3.69 6.09
C SER A 145 -22.99 3.84 5.72
N ARG A 146 -22.59 5.04 5.29
CA ARG A 146 -21.20 5.34 4.94
C ARG A 146 -20.27 5.31 6.15
N GLU A 147 -20.72 5.80 7.30
CA GLU A 147 -19.97 5.76 8.55
C GLU A 147 -19.69 4.30 8.96
N VAL A 148 -20.71 3.45 8.93
CA VAL A 148 -20.58 2.00 9.22
C VAL A 148 -19.66 1.29 8.22
N ALA A 149 -19.71 1.65 6.94
CA ALA A 149 -18.80 1.10 5.95
C ALA A 149 -17.33 1.51 6.24
N MET A 150 -17.12 2.76 6.65
CA MET A 150 -15.80 3.29 6.96
C MET A 150 -15.21 2.66 8.22
N THR A 151 -16.01 2.48 9.28
CA THR A 151 -15.55 1.83 10.51
C THR A 151 -15.14 0.38 10.27
N ARG A 152 -15.92 -0.39 9.50
CA ARG A 152 -15.56 -1.77 9.13
C ARG A 152 -14.27 -1.83 8.32
N SER A 153 -14.10 -0.94 7.35
CA SER A 153 -12.87 -0.86 6.55
C SER A 153 -11.66 -0.49 7.41
N LEU A 154 -11.84 0.38 8.40
CA LEU A 154 -10.79 0.77 9.33
C LEU A 154 -10.35 -0.41 10.20
N GLU A 155 -11.31 -1.16 10.74
CA GLU A 155 -11.06 -2.37 11.54
C GLU A 155 -10.28 -3.42 10.75
N GLU A 156 -10.72 -3.73 9.52
CA GLU A 156 -10.02 -4.66 8.62
C GLU A 156 -8.58 -4.20 8.32
N SER A 157 -8.39 -2.90 8.11
CA SER A 157 -7.04 -2.35 7.90
C SER A 157 -6.18 -2.43 9.16
N GLY A 158 -6.78 -2.27 10.35
CA GLY A 158 -6.12 -2.44 11.64
C GLY A 158 -5.61 -3.85 11.84
N GLU A 159 -6.41 -4.87 11.52
CA GLU A 159 -6.00 -6.28 11.56
C GLU A 159 -4.84 -6.59 10.60
N LYS A 160 -4.85 -5.99 9.39
CA LYS A 160 -3.73 -6.15 8.46
C LYS A 160 -2.44 -5.52 9.00
N VAL A 161 -2.55 -4.37 9.68
CA VAL A 161 -1.41 -3.71 10.32
C VAL A 161 -0.84 -4.55 11.47
N THR A 162 -1.69 -5.18 12.29
CA THR A 162 -1.21 -6.07 13.36
C THR A 162 -0.49 -7.29 12.80
N GLN A 163 -1.06 -7.95 11.78
CA GLN A 163 -0.40 -9.08 11.09
C GLN A 163 0.95 -8.70 10.48
N LEU A 164 1.05 -7.52 9.85
CA LEU A 164 2.32 -7.01 9.33
C LEU A 164 3.31 -6.73 10.46
N SER A 165 2.85 -6.17 11.57
CA SER A 165 3.69 -5.92 12.75
C SER A 165 4.29 -7.21 13.32
N ASP A 166 3.49 -8.27 13.44
CA ASP A 166 3.94 -9.58 13.91
C ASP A 166 4.96 -10.20 12.96
N SER A 167 4.72 -10.10 11.65
CA SER A 167 5.65 -10.57 10.62
C SER A 167 6.99 -9.83 10.69
N VAL A 168 6.95 -8.50 10.88
CA VAL A 168 8.16 -7.68 11.06
C VAL A 168 8.91 -8.09 12.33
N ALA A 169 8.22 -8.37 13.43
CA ALA A 169 8.85 -8.84 14.67
C ALA A 169 9.54 -10.20 14.47
N LEU A 170 8.89 -11.13 13.75
CA LEU A 170 9.48 -12.42 13.37
C LEU A 170 10.74 -12.24 12.52
N PHE A 171 10.71 -11.39 11.49
CA PHE A 171 11.91 -11.15 10.68
C PHE A 171 13.04 -10.51 11.49
N LYS A 172 12.74 -9.59 12.40
CA LYS A 172 13.74 -8.99 13.30
C LYS A 172 14.44 -10.03 14.17
N SER A 173 13.76 -11.11 14.58
CA SER A 173 14.39 -12.17 15.37
C SER A 173 15.24 -13.12 14.52
N ILE A 174 14.88 -13.39 13.27
CA ILE A 174 15.59 -14.33 12.39
C ILE A 174 16.83 -13.72 11.72
N ILE A 175 16.80 -12.41 11.39
CA ILE A 175 17.88 -11.73 10.68
C ILE A 175 19.25 -11.88 11.38
N PRO A 176 19.39 -11.71 12.71
CA PRO A 176 20.67 -11.85 13.40
C PRO A 176 21.29 -13.24 13.26
N ASP A 177 20.48 -14.29 13.42
CA ASP A 177 20.96 -15.67 13.32
C ASP A 177 21.41 -16.00 11.90
N THR A 178 20.67 -15.52 10.91
CA THR A 178 21.03 -15.69 9.49
C THR A 178 22.32 -14.94 9.16
N LYS A 179 22.48 -13.71 9.66
CA LYS A 179 23.74 -12.95 9.53
C LYS A 179 24.92 -13.70 10.14
N LYS A 180 24.74 -14.30 11.31
CA LYS A 180 25.78 -15.11 11.97
C LYS A 180 26.14 -16.34 11.15
N ALA A 181 25.15 -17.03 10.58
CA ALA A 181 25.38 -18.18 9.71
C ALA A 181 26.14 -17.81 8.43
N ILE A 182 25.81 -16.67 7.81
CA ILE A 182 26.52 -16.15 6.64
C ILE A 182 27.98 -15.85 6.98
N ALA A 183 28.25 -15.14 8.07
CA ALA A 183 29.63 -14.83 8.48
C ALA A 183 30.48 -16.09 8.76
N LEU A 184 29.85 -17.14 9.29
CA LEU A 184 30.52 -18.44 9.49
C LEU A 184 30.82 -19.13 8.14
N ALA A 185 29.88 -19.07 7.19
CA ALA A 185 30.06 -19.62 5.85
C ALA A 185 31.19 -18.90 5.09
N GLU A 186 31.23 -17.56 5.13
CA GLU A 186 32.30 -16.75 4.53
C GLU A 186 33.69 -17.17 5.03
N LYS A 187 33.86 -17.30 6.36
CA LYS A 187 35.11 -17.76 6.95
C LYS A 187 35.52 -19.16 6.47
N SER A 188 34.55 -20.06 6.28
CA SER A 188 34.83 -21.40 5.77
C SER A 188 35.23 -21.41 4.30
N ILE A 189 34.64 -20.52 3.49
CA ILE A 189 34.97 -20.33 2.07
C ILE A 189 36.39 -19.79 1.94
N ASP A 190 36.77 -18.77 2.72
CA ASP A 190 38.13 -18.21 2.71
C ASP A 190 39.19 -19.28 3.00
N MET A 191 38.94 -20.13 3.99
CA MET A 191 39.81 -21.26 4.31
C MET A 191 39.94 -22.24 3.14
N LEU A 192 38.84 -22.52 2.45
CA LEU A 192 38.82 -23.45 1.32
C LEU A 192 39.54 -22.85 0.11
N GLU A 193 39.32 -21.58 -0.21
CA GLU A 193 40.01 -20.87 -1.28
C GLU A 193 41.53 -20.87 -1.06
N ASN A 194 41.99 -20.68 0.18
CA ASN A 194 43.40 -20.79 0.50
C ASN A 194 43.96 -22.19 0.23
N LYS A 195 43.24 -23.26 0.60
CA LYS A 195 43.63 -24.64 0.29
C LYS A 195 43.67 -24.91 -1.21
N CYS A 196 42.69 -24.41 -1.96
CA CYS A 196 42.66 -24.53 -3.42
C CYS A 196 43.87 -23.86 -4.08
N ARG A 197 44.29 -22.68 -3.57
CA ARG A 197 45.48 -21.97 -4.04
C ARG A 197 46.75 -22.79 -3.80
N GLN A 198 46.92 -23.34 -2.60
CA GLN A 198 48.06 -24.21 -2.27
C GLN A 198 48.13 -25.43 -3.18
N LEU A 199 46.99 -26.09 -3.44
CA LEU A 199 46.94 -27.24 -4.34
C LEU A 199 47.29 -26.84 -5.79
N LYS A 200 46.85 -25.67 -6.26
CA LYS A 200 47.19 -25.14 -7.58
C LYS A 200 48.69 -24.92 -7.73
N ASP A 201 49.35 -24.39 -6.71
CA ASP A 201 50.80 -24.18 -6.71
C ASP A 201 51.56 -25.52 -6.74
N ILE A 202 51.10 -26.52 -5.98
CA ILE A 202 51.66 -27.88 -5.98
C ILE A 202 51.53 -28.53 -7.36
N ILE A 203 50.36 -28.44 -7.99
CA ILE A 203 50.12 -28.97 -9.34
C ILE A 203 51.05 -28.28 -10.33
N SER A 204 51.12 -26.94 -10.32
CA SER A 204 52.02 -26.19 -11.20
C SER A 204 53.49 -26.60 -11.03
N ALA A 205 53.94 -26.84 -9.79
CA ALA A 205 55.30 -27.31 -9.52
C ALA A 205 55.53 -28.74 -10.06
N LYS A 206 54.53 -29.62 -9.96
CA LYS A 206 54.60 -30.98 -10.53
C LYS A 206 54.59 -30.95 -12.05
N ASP A 207 53.76 -30.12 -12.67
CA ASP A 207 53.69 -29.97 -14.14
C ASP A 207 55.04 -29.53 -14.71
N ARG A 208 55.70 -28.55 -14.07
CA ARG A 208 57.07 -28.14 -14.47
C ARG A 208 58.08 -29.28 -14.37
N LYS A 209 58.00 -30.13 -13.33
CA LYS A 209 58.88 -31.29 -13.18
C LYS A 209 58.62 -32.34 -14.25
N ILE A 210 57.35 -32.58 -14.60
CA ILE A 210 56.97 -33.51 -15.67
C ILE A 210 57.52 -33.02 -17.01
N ILE A 211 57.35 -31.73 -17.33
CA ILE A 211 57.89 -31.13 -18.56
C ILE A 211 59.42 -31.30 -18.60
N ALA A 212 60.13 -30.95 -17.53
CA ALA A 212 61.59 -31.10 -17.47
C ALA A 212 62.06 -32.55 -17.64
N LEU A 213 61.34 -33.52 -17.07
CA LEU A 213 61.63 -34.94 -17.26
C LEU A 213 61.33 -35.40 -18.70
N ALA A 214 60.23 -34.94 -19.29
CA ALA A 214 59.88 -35.24 -20.67
C ALA A 214 60.92 -34.69 -21.66
N ASP A 215 61.40 -33.46 -21.44
CA ASP A 215 62.48 -32.86 -22.24
C ASP A 215 63.78 -33.66 -22.12
N LYS A 216 64.11 -34.12 -20.92
CA LYS A 216 65.27 -34.98 -20.66
C LYS A 216 65.14 -36.35 -21.35
N ILE A 217 63.95 -36.98 -21.32
CA ILE A 217 63.72 -38.24 -22.04
C ILE A 217 63.86 -38.01 -23.54
N SER A 218 63.25 -36.94 -24.07
CA SER A 218 63.34 -36.56 -25.48
C SER A 218 64.78 -36.33 -25.95
N SER A 219 65.65 -35.79 -25.10
CA SER A 219 67.06 -35.62 -25.44
C SER A 219 67.76 -36.97 -25.56
N TYR A 220 67.55 -37.92 -24.64
CA TYR A 220 68.10 -39.27 -24.79
C TYR A 220 67.58 -40.00 -26.03
N THR A 221 66.30 -39.88 -26.35
CA THR A 221 65.73 -40.55 -27.54
C THR A 221 66.25 -39.97 -28.85
N ARG A 222 66.61 -38.68 -28.89
CA ARG A 222 67.23 -38.04 -30.06
C ARG A 222 68.66 -38.51 -30.35
N TYR A 223 69.35 -39.09 -29.36
CA TYR A 223 70.69 -39.66 -29.50
C TYR A 223 70.69 -41.19 -29.41
N SER A 224 69.57 -41.86 -29.72
CA SER A 224 69.60 -43.30 -30.01
C SER A 224 70.45 -43.49 -31.27
N ASP A 225 71.76 -43.66 -31.07
CA ASP A 225 72.72 -43.76 -32.16
C ASP A 225 72.37 -45.03 -32.94
N ILE A 226 71.80 -44.85 -34.14
CA ILE A 226 71.29 -45.93 -35.01
C ILE A 226 72.43 -46.91 -35.36
N ASN A 227 73.67 -46.47 -35.14
CA ASN A 227 74.89 -47.22 -35.36
C ASN A 227 75.39 -47.98 -34.12
N ILE A 228 74.77 -47.81 -32.94
CA ILE A 228 75.03 -48.63 -31.76
C ILE A 228 73.99 -49.75 -31.69
N GLU A 229 74.47 -50.98 -31.52
CA GLU A 229 73.61 -52.14 -31.36
C GLU A 229 72.72 -51.94 -30.11
N PRO A 230 71.39 -52.04 -30.22
CA PRO A 230 70.51 -51.84 -29.08
C PRO A 230 70.59 -53.04 -28.12
N GLU A 231 70.55 -52.77 -26.81
CA GLU A 231 70.54 -53.81 -25.77
C GLU A 231 69.28 -54.70 -25.85
N ILE A 232 68.17 -54.13 -26.30
CA ILE A 232 66.91 -54.84 -26.54
C ILE A 232 66.41 -54.48 -27.93
N TYR A 233 66.27 -55.50 -28.80
CA TYR A 233 65.70 -55.31 -30.12
C TYR A 233 64.19 -55.10 -30.05
N SER A 234 63.70 -54.07 -30.74
CA SER A 234 62.27 -53.73 -30.80
C SER A 234 61.48 -54.72 -31.67
N SER A 235 62.15 -55.45 -32.56
CA SER A 235 61.53 -56.47 -33.40
C SER A 235 62.48 -57.59 -33.82
N THR A 236 61.93 -58.74 -34.22
CA THR A 236 62.72 -59.83 -34.81
C THR A 236 63.43 -59.41 -36.10
N LYS A 237 62.82 -58.52 -36.89
CA LYS A 237 63.41 -57.98 -38.12
C LYS A 237 64.65 -57.15 -37.82
N GLU A 238 64.58 -56.30 -36.80
CA GLU A 238 65.71 -55.49 -36.33
C GLU A 238 66.85 -56.35 -35.79
N ARG A 239 66.53 -57.38 -34.99
CA ARG A 239 67.52 -58.36 -34.51
C ARG A 239 68.27 -59.01 -35.66
N LYS A 240 67.56 -59.52 -36.68
CA LYS A 240 68.19 -60.15 -37.86
C LYS A 240 69.12 -59.19 -38.60
N LEU A 241 68.72 -57.93 -38.73
CA LEU A 241 69.48 -56.89 -39.42
C LEU A 241 70.78 -56.56 -38.66
N TRP A 242 70.76 -56.54 -37.33
CA TRP A 242 71.97 -56.38 -36.51
C TRP A 242 72.90 -57.60 -36.56
N VAL A 243 72.35 -58.81 -36.61
CA VAL A 243 73.14 -60.05 -36.81
C VAL A 243 73.85 -60.05 -38.16
N GLU A 244 73.17 -59.67 -39.23
CA GLU A 244 73.76 -59.55 -40.57
C GLU A 244 74.92 -58.54 -40.60
N ARG A 245 74.71 -57.33 -40.03
CA ARG A 245 75.77 -56.32 -39.87
C ARG A 245 76.97 -56.85 -39.06
N HIS A 246 76.71 -57.65 -38.02
CA HIS A 246 77.78 -58.25 -37.21
C HIS A 246 78.60 -59.26 -38.04
N SER A 247 77.94 -60.12 -38.82
CA SER A 247 78.61 -61.05 -39.75
C SER A 247 79.39 -60.32 -40.85
N GLU A 248 78.86 -59.24 -41.39
CA GLU A 248 79.57 -58.40 -42.38
C GLU A 248 80.82 -57.75 -41.79
N SER A 249 80.77 -57.31 -40.52
CA SER A 249 81.91 -56.66 -39.85
C SER A 249 83.13 -57.58 -39.65
N GLU A 250 82.96 -58.90 -39.70
CA GLU A 250 84.06 -59.86 -39.60
C GLU A 250 85.00 -59.78 -40.81
N TYR A 251 84.50 -59.34 -41.97
CA TYR A 251 85.23 -59.30 -43.24
C TYR A 251 85.33 -57.89 -43.84
N ASP A 252 84.48 -56.94 -43.41
CA ASP A 252 84.46 -55.54 -43.87
C ASP A 252 84.83 -54.56 -42.74
N LEU A 253 86.05 -54.01 -42.83
CA LEU A 253 86.59 -53.01 -41.93
C LEU A 253 85.81 -51.69 -41.91
N GLU A 254 85.06 -51.38 -42.98
CA GLU A 254 84.26 -50.16 -43.04
C GLU A 254 82.96 -50.30 -42.23
N VAL A 255 82.38 -51.50 -42.20
CA VAL A 255 81.24 -51.85 -41.34
C VAL A 255 81.67 -51.83 -39.87
N GLN A 256 82.87 -52.34 -39.56
CA GLN A 256 83.43 -52.33 -38.20
C GLN A 256 83.68 -50.91 -37.66
N LYS A 257 84.03 -49.94 -38.51
CA LYS A 257 84.16 -48.52 -38.11
C LYS A 257 82.82 -47.82 -37.97
N LYS A 258 81.82 -48.26 -38.74
CA LYS A 258 80.52 -47.60 -38.83
C LYS A 258 79.57 -48.00 -37.70
N TYR A 259 79.68 -49.21 -37.16
CA TYR A 259 78.75 -49.76 -36.17
C TYR A 259 79.48 -50.18 -34.88
N ALA A 260 78.85 -49.92 -33.73
CA ALA A 260 79.32 -50.38 -32.42
C ALA A 260 78.47 -51.56 -31.95
N PHE A 261 79.09 -52.72 -31.80
CA PHE A 261 78.44 -53.97 -31.39
C PHE A 261 78.65 -54.27 -29.90
N HIS A 262 77.69 -54.93 -29.26
CA HIS A 262 77.83 -55.38 -27.87
C HIS A 262 78.60 -56.71 -27.79
N LEU A 263 79.67 -56.74 -26.99
CA LEU A 263 80.57 -57.91 -26.83
C LEU A 263 79.84 -59.18 -26.35
N THR A 264 78.73 -59.03 -25.64
CA THR A 264 77.92 -60.13 -25.10
C THR A 264 77.19 -60.95 -26.18
N SER A 265 76.87 -60.36 -27.35
CA SER A 265 76.25 -61.07 -28.47
C SER A 265 77.17 -62.14 -29.08
N SER A 266 78.49 -61.99 -28.94
CA SER A 266 79.50 -62.96 -29.41
C SER A 266 79.50 -64.29 -28.65
N ILE A 267 78.91 -64.35 -27.45
CA ILE A 267 78.89 -65.57 -26.62
C ILE A 267 77.65 -66.43 -26.93
N ALA A 268 76.51 -65.79 -27.20
CA ALA A 268 75.25 -66.50 -27.48
C ALA A 268 75.26 -67.28 -28.80
N LEU A 269 75.98 -66.79 -29.82
CA LEU A 269 76.09 -67.47 -31.12
C LEU A 269 77.07 -68.66 -31.13
N ARG A 270 77.89 -68.83 -30.09
CA ARG A 270 78.82 -69.97 -29.97
C ARG A 270 78.18 -71.20 -29.30
N GLY A 271 76.92 -71.09 -28.86
CA GLY A 271 76.19 -72.14 -28.12
C GLY A 271 75.41 -73.14 -28.99
N ASP A 272 75.19 -72.86 -30.28
CA ASP A 272 74.32 -73.68 -31.14
C ASP A 272 75.06 -74.75 -31.98
N SER A 273 76.26 -75.18 -31.54
CA SER A 273 76.98 -76.27 -32.23
C SER A 273 77.77 -77.13 -31.26
N ILE A 274 77.09 -77.99 -30.50
CA ILE A 274 77.66 -79.25 -30.02
C ILE A 274 76.61 -80.36 -30.24
N HIS A 275 76.84 -81.14 -31.28
CA HIS A 275 76.39 -82.53 -31.41
C HIS A 275 77.40 -83.43 -30.70
#